data_AF-A0A7J2NFR2-F1
#
_entry.id   AF-A0A7J2NFR2-F1
#
_cell.length_a   1.000
_cell.length_b   1.000
_cell.length_c   1.000
_cell.angle_alpha   90.00
_cell.angle_beta   90.00
_cell.angle_gamma   90.00
#
_symmetry.space_group_name_H-M   'P 1'
#
loop_
_entity.id
_entity.type
_entity.pdbx_description
1 polymer ?
#
loop_
_entity_poly.entity_id
_entity_poly.type
_entity_poly.pdbx_seq_one_letter_code
_entity_poly.pdbx_strand_id
1 'polypeptide(L)'
;MKEYVADSLRELYRLEHLIYVSLKYTRTSDILISIVRRSISFLDLVWIALLEKAKREKKIEEYGTQPLAAAARVKELYPDEKTEEMISYYLKLRKISKADYISQNEYRRQLTMTVIINQDEVERITIDSVTEDYKRLSAFFSYLRDKYFNI
;
A
#
# COMPACT_ATOMS: atom_id res chain seq x y z
N MET A 1 -12.19 -8.95 -11.63
CA MET A 1 -12.04 -7.46 -11.71
C MET A 1 -12.89 -6.67 -10.71
N LYS A 2 -14.22 -6.56 -10.86
CA LYS A 2 -15.07 -5.69 -9.99
C LYS A 2 -14.95 -6.00 -8.49
N GLU A 3 -14.86 -7.28 -8.15
CA GLU A 3 -14.68 -7.76 -6.79
C GLU A 3 -13.35 -7.27 -6.18
N TYR A 4 -12.22 -7.46 -6.88
CA TYR A 4 -10.92 -6.94 -6.44
C TYR A 4 -10.89 -5.42 -6.27
N VAL A 5 -11.57 -4.68 -7.15
CA VAL A 5 -11.72 -3.22 -7.00
C VAL A 5 -12.51 -2.90 -5.73
N ALA A 6 -13.63 -3.57 -5.49
CA ALA A 6 -14.42 -3.38 -4.27
C ALA A 6 -13.64 -3.76 -3.00
N ASP A 7 -12.87 -4.86 -3.03
CA ASP A 7 -12.04 -5.31 -1.91
C ASP A 7 -10.89 -4.34 -1.64
N SER A 8 -10.24 -3.82 -2.68
CA SER A 8 -9.23 -2.78 -2.51
C SER A 8 -9.82 -1.53 -1.84
N LEU A 9 -11.02 -1.10 -2.26
CA LEU A 9 -11.70 0.04 -1.62
C LEU A 9 -12.03 -0.24 -0.14
N ARG A 10 -12.42 -1.47 0.22
CA ARG A 10 -12.63 -1.86 1.63
C ARG A 10 -11.33 -1.80 2.44
N GLU A 11 -10.21 -2.26 1.90
CA GLU A 11 -8.91 -2.14 2.57
C GLU A 11 -8.49 -0.67 2.74
N LEU A 12 -8.78 0.18 1.77
CA LEU A 12 -8.52 1.62 1.86
C LEU A 12 -9.34 2.28 2.99
N TYR A 13 -10.64 1.96 3.12
CA TYR A 13 -11.47 2.45 4.24
C TYR A 13 -11.00 1.91 5.60
N ARG A 14 -10.55 0.65 5.67
CA ARG A 14 -9.96 0.08 6.89
C ARG A 14 -8.70 0.82 7.30
N LEU A 15 -7.88 1.20 6.32
CA LEU A 15 -6.66 1.96 6.55
C LEU A 15 -6.97 3.36 7.10
N GLU A 16 -7.94 4.06 6.51
CA GLU A 16 -8.45 5.32 7.05
C GLU A 16 -8.95 5.18 8.49
N HIS A 17 -9.73 4.14 8.76
CA HIS A 17 -10.25 3.88 10.10
C HIS A 17 -9.13 3.62 11.12
N LEU A 18 -8.11 2.82 10.77
CA LEU A 18 -6.96 2.58 11.65
C LEU A 18 -6.23 3.88 11.99
N ILE A 19 -6.00 4.74 10.99
CA ILE A 19 -5.39 6.07 11.20
C ILE A 19 -6.29 6.91 12.12
N TYR A 20 -7.59 6.99 11.84
CA TYR A 20 -8.52 7.78 12.64
C TYR A 20 -8.58 7.34 14.11
N VAL A 21 -8.66 6.04 14.36
CA VAL A 21 -8.72 5.50 15.73
C VAL A 21 -7.38 5.70 16.44
N SER A 22 -6.24 5.62 15.75
CA SER A 22 -4.91 5.89 16.30
C SER A 22 -4.67 7.35 16.69
N LEU A 23 -5.44 8.29 16.13
CA LEU A 23 -5.44 9.67 16.57
C LEU A 23 -6.12 9.84 17.94
N LYS A 24 -7.11 8.98 18.23
CA LYS A 24 -7.95 9.05 19.44
C LYS A 24 -7.42 8.19 20.60
N TYR A 25 -6.86 7.02 20.30
CA TYR A 25 -6.39 6.05 21.29
C TYR A 25 -4.91 5.74 21.07
N THR A 26 -4.29 5.17 22.10
CA THR A 26 -2.84 4.93 22.26
C THR A 26 -2.12 4.67 20.92
N ARG A 27 -1.16 5.54 20.60
CA ARG A 27 -0.26 5.37 19.46
C ARG A 27 0.70 4.24 19.80
N THR A 28 0.49 3.06 19.21
CA THR A 28 1.42 1.91 19.33
C THR A 28 2.09 1.61 17.99
N SER A 29 3.33 1.12 18.06
CA SER A 29 4.09 0.67 16.89
C SER A 29 3.34 -0.42 16.11
N ASP A 30 2.59 -1.27 16.81
CA ASP A 30 1.73 -2.31 16.22
C ASP A 30 0.69 -1.74 15.25
N ILE A 31 0.09 -0.58 15.56
CA ILE A 31 -0.88 0.05 14.67
C ILE A 31 -0.18 0.54 13.39
N LEU A 32 1.02 1.11 13.51
CA LEU A 32 1.80 1.55 12.35
C LEU A 32 2.14 0.39 11.42
N ILE A 33 2.53 -0.76 11.99
CA ILE A 33 2.79 -1.99 11.23
C ILE A 33 1.52 -2.53 10.60
N SER A 34 0.41 -2.51 11.33
CA SER A 34 -0.89 -2.88 10.78
C SER A 34 -1.23 -1.99 9.58
N ILE A 35 -1.03 -0.67 9.67
CA ILE A 35 -1.25 0.25 8.54
C ILE A 35 -0.35 -0.11 7.35
N VAL A 36 0.96 -0.32 7.56
CA VAL A 36 1.89 -0.75 6.50
C VAL A 36 1.42 -2.04 5.83
N ARG A 37 1.04 -3.05 6.62
CA ARG A 37 0.54 -4.33 6.09
C ARG A 37 -0.76 -4.15 5.30
N ARG A 38 -1.65 -3.27 5.75
CA ARG A 38 -2.91 -2.95 5.06
C ARG A 38 -2.66 -2.21 3.75
N SER A 39 -1.69 -1.28 3.71
CA SER A 39 -1.24 -0.62 2.48
C SER A 39 -0.74 -1.65 1.45
N ILE A 40 0.02 -2.65 1.89
CA ILE A 40 0.49 -3.74 1.02
C ILE A 40 -0.69 -4.55 0.49
N SER A 41 -1.62 -4.96 1.35
CA SER A 41 -2.81 -5.73 0.94
C SER A 41 -3.69 -4.95 -0.04
N PHE A 42 -3.87 -3.65 0.17
CA PHE A 42 -4.56 -2.77 -0.76
C PHE A 42 -3.91 -2.80 -2.15
N LEU A 43 -2.58 -2.63 -2.22
CA LEU A 43 -1.83 -2.63 -3.47
C LEU A 43 -1.85 -4.01 -4.15
N ASP A 44 -1.74 -5.11 -3.39
CA ASP A 44 -1.85 -6.48 -3.90
C ASP A 44 -3.18 -6.67 -4.66
N LEU A 45 -4.30 -6.21 -4.09
CA LEU A 45 -5.62 -6.27 -4.72
C LEU A 45 -5.72 -5.37 -5.95
N VAL A 46 -5.14 -4.17 -5.91
CA VAL A 46 -5.09 -3.25 -7.05
C VAL A 46 -4.32 -3.86 -8.23
N TRP A 47 -3.18 -4.50 -7.97
CA TRP A 47 -2.39 -5.18 -9.02
C TRP A 47 -3.20 -6.29 -9.68
N ILE A 48 -3.87 -7.12 -8.89
CA ILE A 48 -4.75 -8.17 -9.43
C ILE A 48 -5.90 -7.56 -10.23
N ALA A 49 -6.50 -6.46 -9.78
CA ALA A 49 -7.58 -5.78 -10.50
C ALA A 49 -7.12 -5.26 -11.89
N LEU A 50 -5.91 -4.71 -11.98
CA LEU A 50 -5.32 -4.25 -13.24
C LEU A 50 -4.99 -5.41 -14.18
N LEU A 51 -4.44 -6.51 -13.67
CA LEU A 51 -4.15 -7.70 -14.47
C LEU A 51 -5.44 -8.36 -14.99
N GLU A 52 -6.47 -8.44 -14.16
CA GLU A 52 -7.81 -8.88 -14.55
C GLU A 52 -8.40 -8.02 -15.67
N LYS A 53 -8.19 -6.70 -15.62
CA LYS A 53 -8.59 -5.79 -16.71
C LYS A 53 -7.79 -6.10 -17.98
N ALA A 54 -6.46 -6.20 -17.89
CA ALA A 54 -5.62 -6.52 -19.04
C ALA A 54 -6.00 -7.86 -19.70
N LYS A 55 -6.36 -8.87 -18.89
CA LYS A 55 -6.85 -10.16 -19.36
C LYS A 55 -8.19 -10.04 -20.11
N ARG A 56 -9.13 -9.26 -19.57
CA ARG A 56 -10.41 -8.97 -20.25
C ARG A 56 -10.22 -8.22 -21.57
N GLU A 57 -9.22 -7.34 -21.62
CA GLU A 57 -8.79 -6.63 -22.84
C GLU A 57 -7.94 -7.50 -23.78
N LYS A 58 -7.72 -8.78 -23.46
CA LYS A 58 -6.90 -9.73 -24.23
C LYS A 58 -5.44 -9.29 -24.42
N LYS A 59 -4.91 -8.43 -23.53
CA LYS A 59 -3.49 -8.02 -23.54
C LYS A 59 -2.58 -9.09 -22.93
N ILE A 60 -3.15 -9.95 -22.10
CA ILE A 60 -2.48 -11.10 -21.49
C ILE A 60 -3.44 -12.30 -21.45
N GLU A 61 -2.90 -13.50 -21.52
CA GLU A 61 -3.67 -14.74 -21.39
C GLU A 61 -3.75 -15.18 -19.92
N GLU A 62 -2.61 -15.15 -19.25
CA GLU A 62 -2.46 -15.55 -17.85
C GLU A 62 -1.58 -14.58 -17.07
N TYR A 63 -1.75 -14.60 -15.75
CA TYR A 63 -0.89 -13.87 -14.82
C TYR A 63 -0.68 -14.71 -13.57
N GLY A 64 0.50 -14.62 -12.97
CA GLY A 64 0.79 -15.24 -11.69
C GLY A 64 0.06 -14.50 -10.56
N THR A 65 -0.49 -15.24 -9.60
CA THR A 65 -1.15 -14.69 -8.40
C THR A 65 -0.15 -14.24 -7.33
N GLN A 66 1.14 -14.51 -7.51
CA GLN A 66 2.17 -14.11 -6.56
C GLN A 66 2.31 -12.57 -6.54
N PRO A 67 2.26 -11.92 -5.37
CA PRO A 67 2.19 -10.46 -5.29
C PRO A 67 3.35 -9.68 -5.94
N LEU A 68 4.57 -10.21 -5.90
CA LEU A 68 5.73 -9.57 -6.55
C LEU A 68 5.70 -9.77 -8.06
N ALA A 69 5.31 -10.97 -8.52
CA ALA A 69 5.15 -11.25 -9.95
C ALA A 69 4.00 -10.41 -10.55
N ALA A 70 2.91 -10.23 -9.80
CA ALA A 70 1.80 -9.39 -10.20
C ALA A 70 2.23 -7.93 -10.39
N ALA A 71 2.96 -7.36 -9.42
CA ALA A 71 3.46 -6.00 -9.51
C ALA A 71 4.44 -5.81 -10.69
N ALA A 72 5.37 -6.75 -10.90
CA ALA A 72 6.29 -6.73 -12.03
C ALA A 72 5.53 -6.76 -13.37
N ARG A 73 4.51 -7.62 -13.48
CA ARG A 73 3.70 -7.71 -14.70
C ARG A 73 2.86 -6.46 -14.95
N VAL A 74 2.34 -5.84 -13.89
CA VAL A 74 1.66 -4.54 -14.01
C VAL A 74 2.63 -3.46 -14.53
N LYS A 75 3.88 -3.44 -14.04
CA LYS A 75 4.91 -2.49 -14.52
C LYS A 75 5.11 -2.57 -16.03
N GLU A 76 5.17 -3.78 -16.58
CA GLU A 76 5.35 -4.01 -18.01
C GLU A 76 4.13 -3.57 -18.84
N LEU A 77 2.91 -3.79 -18.32
CA LEU A 77 1.67 -3.51 -19.03
C LEU A 77 1.24 -2.04 -18.95
N TYR A 78 1.62 -1.35 -17.87
CA TYR A 78 1.23 0.02 -17.57
C TYR A 78 2.48 0.84 -17.19
N PRO A 79 3.34 1.19 -18.17
CA PRO A 79 4.57 1.95 -17.95
C PRO A 79 4.27 3.46 -17.81
N ASP A 80 3.33 3.83 -16.94
CA ASP A 80 3.07 5.22 -16.59
C ASP A 80 3.75 5.60 -15.29
N GLU A 81 4.22 6.85 -15.21
CA GLU A 81 5.01 7.38 -14.09
C GLU A 81 4.35 7.13 -12.72
N LYS A 82 3.03 7.34 -12.62
CA LYS A 82 2.27 7.11 -11.39
C LYS A 82 2.26 5.65 -10.97
N THR A 83 2.10 4.73 -11.92
CA THR A 83 2.15 3.29 -11.65
C THR A 83 3.56 2.86 -11.23
N GLU A 84 4.61 3.38 -11.88
CA GLU A 84 5.99 3.08 -11.52
C GLU A 84 6.39 3.61 -10.13
N GLU A 85 5.97 4.84 -9.80
CA GLU A 85 6.13 5.41 -8.46
C GLU A 85 5.45 4.51 -7.42
N MET A 86 4.22 4.09 -7.69
CA MET A 86 3.44 3.28 -6.75
C MET A 86 4.01 1.86 -6.58
N ILE A 87 4.56 1.26 -7.63
CA ILE A 87 5.27 -0.02 -7.54
C ILE A 87 6.55 0.12 -6.71
N SER A 88 7.31 1.20 -6.90
CA SER A 88 8.50 1.47 -6.11
C SER A 88 8.16 1.66 -4.63
N TYR A 89 7.08 2.39 -4.35
CA TYR A 89 6.54 2.57 -3.02
C TYR A 89 6.05 1.25 -2.39
N TYR A 90 5.35 0.40 -3.15
CA TYR A 90 4.94 -0.93 -2.72
C TYR A 90 6.13 -1.82 -2.31
N LEU A 91 7.21 -1.82 -3.10
CA LEU A 91 8.42 -2.58 -2.78
C LEU A 91 9.08 -2.06 -1.49
N LYS A 92 9.09 -0.74 -1.29
CA LYS A 92 9.57 -0.11 -0.06
C LYS A 92 8.74 -0.55 1.15
N LEU A 93 7.41 -0.52 1.06
CA LEU A 93 6.52 -1.03 2.12
C LEU A 93 6.78 -2.50 2.45
N ARG A 94 7.05 -3.34 1.46
CA ARG A 94 7.40 -4.75 1.68
C ARG A 94 8.75 -4.95 2.37
N LYS A 95 9.71 -4.05 2.17
CA LYS A 95 10.97 -4.05 2.94
C LYS A 95 10.70 -3.65 4.37
N ILE A 96 9.94 -2.56 4.57
CA ILE A 96 9.53 -2.05 5.89
C ILE A 96 8.81 -3.14 6.69
N SER A 97 7.88 -3.87 6.09
CA SER A 97 7.08 -4.88 6.80
C SER A 97 7.86 -6.13 7.24
N LYS A 98 9.06 -6.34 6.69
CA LYS A 98 9.95 -7.45 7.02
C LYS A 98 11.13 -7.04 7.88
N ALA A 99 11.42 -5.75 7.97
CA ALA A 99 12.56 -5.23 8.70
C ALA A 99 12.28 -5.20 10.21
N ASP A 100 13.33 -5.35 11.00
CA ASP A 100 13.26 -5.13 12.43
C ASP A 100 13.01 -3.64 12.70
N TYR A 101 12.20 -3.36 13.72
CA TYR A 101 11.85 -2.00 14.10
C TYR A 101 12.08 -1.80 15.59
N ILE A 102 12.54 -0.60 15.92
CA ILE A 102 12.64 -0.12 17.29
C ILE A 102 11.46 0.83 17.50
N SER A 103 10.65 0.52 18.50
CA SER A 103 9.57 1.41 18.94
C SER A 103 10.13 2.42 19.94
N GLN A 104 9.95 3.72 19.67
CA GLN A 104 10.30 4.79 20.60
C GLN A 104 9.07 5.64 20.91
N ASN A 105 8.95 6.06 22.18
CA ASN A 105 7.86 6.89 22.69
C ASN A 105 6.46 6.23 22.61
N GLU A 106 6.37 4.92 22.82
CA GLU A 106 5.08 4.33 23.18
C GLU A 106 4.51 5.11 24.37
N TYR A 107 3.22 5.41 24.34
CA TYR A 107 2.50 6.19 25.37
C TYR A 107 2.66 7.72 25.37
N ARG A 108 3.36 8.35 24.40
CA ARG A 108 3.35 9.82 24.22
C ARG A 108 2.98 10.23 22.80
N ARG A 109 2.53 11.49 22.61
CA ARG A 109 2.09 12.05 21.31
C ARG A 109 3.13 11.92 20.18
N GLN A 110 4.39 11.58 20.46
CA GLN A 110 5.48 11.51 19.48
C GLN A 110 5.94 10.06 19.23
N LEU A 111 5.02 9.09 19.19
CA LEU A 111 5.34 7.73 18.77
C LEU A 111 6.04 7.78 17.41
N THR A 112 7.19 7.15 17.38
CA THR A 112 8.01 7.02 16.19
C THR A 112 8.43 5.56 16.07
N MET A 113 8.06 4.92 14.97
CA MET A 113 8.60 3.61 14.61
C MET A 113 9.82 3.83 13.72
N THR A 114 10.97 3.39 14.20
CA THR A 114 12.21 3.45 13.44
C THR A 114 12.51 2.07 12.87
N VAL A 115 12.49 1.98 11.55
CA VAL A 115 12.71 0.73 10.81
C VAL A 115 14.13 0.71 10.30
N ILE A 116 14.86 -0.37 10.56
CA ILE A 116 16.25 -0.53 10.15
C ILE A 116 16.28 -1.43 8.92
N ILE A 117 16.51 -0.85 7.75
CA ILE A 117 16.62 -1.58 6.49
C ILE A 117 18.11 -1.79 6.19
N ASN A 118 18.54 -3.06 6.12
CA ASN A 118 19.90 -3.45 5.74
C ASN A 118 21.02 -2.70 6.49
N GLN A 119 20.88 -2.54 7.82
CA GLN A 119 21.87 -1.96 8.75
C GLN A 119 22.23 -0.47 8.57
N ASP A 120 21.85 0.20 7.47
CA ASP A 120 22.20 1.61 7.20
C ASP A 120 21.00 2.56 6.94
N GLU A 121 19.88 2.07 6.39
CA GLU A 121 18.71 2.91 6.14
C GLU A 121 17.75 2.92 7.33
N VAL A 122 17.72 4.06 8.02
CA VAL A 122 16.82 4.32 9.16
C VAL A 122 15.58 5.05 8.64
N GLU A 123 14.46 4.35 8.51
CA GLU A 123 13.21 4.97 8.11
C GLU A 123 12.32 5.28 9.31
N ARG A 124 11.82 6.51 9.37
CA ARG A 124 10.96 6.99 10.44
C ARG A 124 9.50 6.96 10.02
N ILE A 125 8.71 6.11 10.65
CA ILE A 125 7.27 5.98 10.43
C ILE A 125 6.53 6.61 11.61
N THR A 126 5.68 7.59 11.32
CA THR A 126 4.86 8.32 12.28
C THR A 126 3.40 8.33 11.84
N ILE A 127 2.50 8.81 12.69
CA ILE A 127 1.08 8.98 12.31
C ILE A 127 0.92 9.94 11.13
N ASP A 128 1.74 10.99 11.07
CA ASP A 128 1.68 11.95 9.98
C ASP A 128 2.16 11.33 8.66
N SER A 129 3.23 10.52 8.70
CA SER A 129 3.73 9.83 7.51
C SER A 129 2.69 8.84 6.97
N VAL A 130 2.09 8.01 7.82
CA VAL A 130 1.07 7.06 7.38
C VAL A 130 -0.24 7.73 6.93
N THR A 131 -0.52 8.93 7.43
CA THR A 131 -1.64 9.75 6.95
C THR A 131 -1.37 10.27 5.54
N GLU A 132 -0.13 10.67 5.25
CA GLU A 132 0.26 11.07 3.89
C GLU A 132 0.28 9.87 2.93
N ASP A 133 0.74 8.71 3.41
CA ASP A 133 0.68 7.45 2.67
C ASP A 133 -0.76 7.10 2.29
N TYR A 134 -1.72 7.26 3.20
CA TYR A 134 -3.15 7.08 2.90
C TYR A 134 -3.63 7.99 1.76
N LYS A 135 -3.31 9.29 1.83
CA LYS A 135 -3.71 10.24 0.77
C LYS A 135 -3.11 9.84 -0.57
N ARG A 136 -1.84 9.41 -0.58
CA ARG A 136 -1.15 8.94 -1.78
C ARG A 136 -1.85 7.71 -2.38
N LEU A 137 -2.18 6.72 -1.53
CA LEU A 137 -2.90 5.51 -1.97
C LEU A 137 -4.30 5.85 -2.50
N SER A 138 -5.02 6.73 -1.82
CA SER A 138 -6.35 7.19 -2.24
C SER A 138 -6.30 7.96 -3.57
N ALA A 139 -5.32 8.84 -3.75
CA ALA A 139 -5.14 9.58 -4.99
C ALA A 139 -4.81 8.65 -6.16
N PHE A 140 -3.97 7.65 -5.92
CA PHE A 140 -3.66 6.63 -6.91
C PHE A 140 -4.89 5.79 -7.27
N PHE A 141 -5.69 5.38 -6.28
CA PHE A 141 -6.93 4.65 -6.52
C PHE A 141 -7.90 5.45 -7.40
N SER A 142 -8.11 6.74 -7.09
CA SER A 142 -8.95 7.63 -7.89
C SER A 142 -8.45 7.76 -9.32
N TYR A 143 -7.13 7.92 -9.50
CA TYR A 143 -6.51 7.95 -10.83
C TYR A 143 -6.79 6.66 -11.62
N LEU A 144 -6.64 5.48 -11.01
CA LEU A 144 -6.93 4.21 -11.67
C LEU A 144 -8.42 4.04 -11.97
N ARG A 145 -9.30 4.48 -11.05
CA ARG A 145 -10.74 4.43 -11.25
C ARG A 145 -11.14 5.23 -12.49
N ASP A 146 -10.69 6.48 -12.58
CA ASP A 146 -11.05 7.39 -13.65
C ASP A 146 -10.42 6.98 -15.00
N LYS A 147 -9.20 6.43 -14.98
CA LYS A 147 -8.48 6.04 -16.20
C LYS A 147 -8.83 4.65 -16.72
N TYR A 148 -9.10 3.69 -15.83
CA TYR A 148 -9.15 2.28 -16.17
C TYR A 148 -10.43 1.57 -15.76
N PHE A 149 -11.06 1.93 -14.65
CA PHE A 149 -12.21 1.18 -14.16
C PHE A 149 -13.54 1.74 -14.66
N ASN A 150 -13.65 3.04 -15.00
CA ASN A 150 -14.90 3.69 -15.44
C ASN A 150 -16.09 3.28 -14.55
N ILE A 151 -15.88 3.30 -13.23
CA ILE A 151 -16.88 3.01 -12.19
C ILE A 151 -17.09 4.28 -11.38
#